data_AF-A0AA37LDM5-F1
#
_entry.id   AF-A0AA37LDM5-F1
#
_cell.length_a   1.000
_cell.length_b   1.000
_cell.length_c   1.000
_cell.angle_alpha   90.00
_cell.angle_beta   90.00
_cell.angle_gamma   90.00
#
_symmetry.space_group_name_H-M   'P 1'
#
loop_
_entity.id
_entity.type
_entity.pdbx_description
1 polymer ?
#
loop_
_entity_poly.entity_id
_entity_poly.type
_entity_poly.pdbx_seq_one_letter_code
_entity_poly.pdbx_strand_id
1 'polypeptide(L)'
;MPSVWLPENGTEFLHYFISHVKSNWLAYCDAHLADVNLRRQVINSNGSDPQLLNTLLEDGLKWLNYRQQLGRFTSKIRDFIKSYSRKYNETGDLDEVLDQFYNDIGKKLDLLDENSRDIIQLVSVSYYIVRSIPLG
;
A
#
# COMPACT_ATOMS: atom_id res chain seq x y z
N MET A 1 35.18 -9.91 -15.30
CA MET A 1 33.80 -9.66 -15.76
C MET A 1 32.87 -9.78 -14.56
N PRO A 2 31.90 -8.90 -14.37
CA PRO A 2 30.92 -9.09 -13.30
C PRO A 2 30.05 -10.30 -13.67
N SER A 3 29.93 -11.26 -12.77
CA SER A 3 29.06 -12.42 -12.94
C SER A 3 27.62 -11.95 -13.03
N VAL A 4 27.05 -11.99 -14.23
CA VAL A 4 25.61 -11.81 -14.43
C VAL A 4 24.93 -13.02 -13.79
N TRP A 5 24.28 -12.79 -12.66
CA TRP A 5 23.47 -13.82 -12.02
C TRP A 5 22.23 -14.07 -12.90
N LEU A 6 22.00 -15.34 -13.25
CA LEU A 6 20.85 -15.80 -14.02
C LEU A 6 20.15 -16.89 -13.21
N PRO A 7 18.81 -16.88 -13.13
CA PRO A 7 18.06 -17.93 -12.46
C PRO A 7 18.20 -19.26 -13.23
N GLU A 8 18.30 -20.35 -12.49
CA GLU A 8 18.44 -21.72 -13.00
C GLU A 8 17.15 -22.22 -13.66
N ASN A 9 15.99 -21.73 -13.22
CA ASN A 9 14.69 -22.08 -13.77
C ASN A 9 13.66 -20.94 -13.61
N GLY A 10 12.47 -21.13 -14.18
CA GLY A 10 11.43 -20.10 -14.15
C GLY A 10 10.82 -19.92 -12.76
N THR A 11 10.75 -20.98 -11.96
CA THR A 11 10.33 -20.89 -10.55
C THR A 11 11.23 -19.96 -9.75
N GLU A 12 12.55 -20.12 -9.88
CA GLU A 12 13.53 -19.27 -9.24
C GLU A 12 13.37 -17.82 -9.71
N PHE A 13 13.27 -17.60 -11.03
CA PHE A 13 13.01 -16.26 -11.57
C PHE A 13 11.78 -15.60 -10.95
N LEU A 14 10.65 -16.33 -10.86
CA LEU A 14 9.40 -15.82 -10.31
C LEU A 14 9.55 -15.48 -8.82
N HIS A 15 10.27 -16.29 -8.07
CA HIS A 15 10.57 -16.02 -6.67
C HIS A 15 11.28 -14.67 -6.50
N TYR A 16 12.38 -14.45 -7.24
CA TYR A 16 13.13 -13.20 -7.19
C TYR A 16 12.30 -12.02 -7.70
N PHE A 17 11.51 -12.20 -8.75
CA PHE A 17 10.62 -11.17 -9.27
C PHE A 17 9.60 -10.74 -8.22
N ILE A 18 8.85 -11.67 -7.62
CA ILE A 18 7.84 -11.37 -6.60
C ILE A 18 8.51 -10.70 -5.39
N SER A 19 9.66 -11.21 -4.94
CA SER A 19 10.41 -10.64 -3.82
C SER A 19 10.89 -9.21 -4.10
N HIS A 20 11.39 -8.94 -5.31
CA HIS A 20 11.82 -7.60 -5.70
C HIS A 20 10.65 -6.63 -5.77
N VAL A 21 9.53 -7.04 -6.38
CA VAL A 21 8.32 -6.23 -6.45
C VAL A 21 7.77 -5.97 -5.04
N LYS A 22 7.81 -6.96 -4.13
CA LYS A 22 7.47 -6.81 -2.71
C LYS A 22 8.28 -5.69 -2.06
N SER A 23 9.61 -5.76 -2.19
CA SER A 23 10.51 -4.78 -1.58
C SER A 23 10.23 -3.36 -2.07
N ASN A 24 9.98 -3.18 -3.36
CA ASN A 24 9.67 -1.87 -3.93
C ASN A 24 8.35 -1.32 -3.42
N TRP A 25 7.32 -2.17 -3.30
CA TRP A 25 6.04 -1.79 -2.70
C TRP A 25 6.16 -1.41 -1.23
N LEU A 26 6.91 -2.18 -0.44
CA LEU A 26 7.12 -1.87 0.97
C LEU A 26 7.85 -0.54 1.13
N ALA A 27 8.91 -0.30 0.36
CA ALA A 27 9.63 0.98 0.37
C ALA A 27 8.72 2.15 -0.04
N TYR A 28 7.86 1.96 -1.04
CA TYR A 28 6.87 2.94 -1.44
C TYR A 28 5.89 3.25 -0.29
N CYS A 29 5.32 2.22 0.34
CA CYS A 29 4.41 2.40 1.47
C CYS A 29 5.09 3.10 2.64
N ASP A 30 6.31 2.71 2.98
CA ASP A 30 7.07 3.33 4.08
C ASP A 30 7.38 4.80 3.83
N ALA A 31 7.68 5.18 2.58
CA ALA A 31 7.86 6.58 2.20
C ALA A 31 6.58 7.42 2.34
N HIS A 32 5.40 6.80 2.20
CA HIS A 32 4.10 7.48 2.33
C HIS A 32 3.51 7.37 3.74
N LEU A 33 3.99 6.44 4.58
CA LEU A 33 3.64 6.36 6.00
C LEU A 33 4.30 7.48 6.82
N ALA A 34 5.25 8.24 6.25
CA ALA A 34 5.96 9.36 6.87
C ALA A 34 5.08 10.62 7.09
N ASP A 35 3.82 10.38 7.46
CA ASP A 35 2.75 11.36 7.48
C ASP A 35 2.68 12.18 8.79
N VAL A 36 3.81 12.29 9.48
CA VAL A 36 4.00 13.24 10.58
C VAL A 36 3.75 14.66 10.09
N ASN A 37 3.98 14.91 8.80
CA ASN A 37 3.80 16.22 8.18
C ASN A 37 2.32 16.59 7.98
N LEU A 38 1.42 15.70 7.52
CA LEU A 38 0.00 16.09 7.39
C LEU A 38 -0.67 16.23 8.75
N ARG A 39 -0.38 15.36 9.73
CA ARG A 39 -0.85 15.57 11.12
C ARG A 39 -0.40 16.92 11.68
N ARG A 40 0.86 17.29 11.48
CA ARG A 40 1.38 18.61 11.90
C ARG A 40 0.68 19.75 11.16
N GLN A 41 0.40 19.60 9.87
CA GLN A 41 -0.34 20.59 9.09
C GLN A 41 -1.78 20.76 9.59
N VAL A 42 -2.49 19.67 9.94
CA VAL A 42 -3.83 19.76 10.55
C VAL A 42 -3.78 20.54 11.85
N ILE A 43 -2.83 20.23 12.73
CA ILE A 43 -2.67 20.92 14.02
C ILE A 43 -2.36 22.41 13.78
N ASN A 44 -1.41 22.72 12.89
CA ASN A 44 -1.00 24.10 12.62
C ASN A 44 -2.08 24.94 11.91
N SER A 45 -2.88 24.32 11.06
CA SER A 45 -4.02 24.95 10.38
C SER A 45 -5.30 24.94 11.20
N ASN A 46 -5.26 24.37 12.42
CA ASN A 46 -6.42 24.15 13.28
C ASN A 46 -7.59 23.47 12.54
N GLY A 47 -7.27 22.52 11.66
CA GLY A 47 -8.23 21.80 10.81
C GLY A 47 -9.01 22.67 9.83
N SER A 48 -8.58 23.90 9.56
CA SER A 48 -9.31 24.86 8.73
C SER A 48 -8.88 24.85 7.26
N ASP A 49 -7.88 24.06 6.89
CA ASP A 49 -7.38 23.95 5.50
C ASP A 49 -8.25 22.98 4.67
N PRO A 50 -9.05 23.46 3.71
CA PRO A 50 -9.89 22.61 2.87
C PRO A 50 -9.09 21.83 1.83
N GLN A 51 -7.91 22.31 1.42
CA GLN A 51 -7.06 21.60 0.45
C GLN A 51 -6.50 20.32 1.08
N LEU A 52 -6.11 20.41 2.36
CA LEU A 52 -5.66 19.26 3.15
C LEU A 52 -6.73 18.16 3.25
N LEU A 53 -8.00 18.53 3.48
CA LEU A 53 -9.10 17.57 3.49
C LEU A 53 -9.26 16.85 2.14
N ASN A 54 -9.20 17.60 1.03
CA ASN A 54 -9.30 17.02 -0.30
C ASN A 54 -8.16 16.04 -0.58
N THR A 55 -6.92 16.41 -0.26
CA THR A 55 -5.75 15.53 -0.39
C THR A 55 -5.92 14.24 0.41
N LEU A 56 -6.40 14.32 1.65
CA LEU A 56 -6.61 13.13 2.48
C LEU A 56 -7.72 12.20 1.94
N LEU A 57 -8.78 12.77 1.36
CA LEU A 57 -9.83 11.99 0.70
C LEU A 57 -9.32 11.31 -0.58
N GLU A 58 -8.51 12.02 -1.37
CA GLU A 58 -7.84 11.45 -2.55
C GLU A 58 -6.87 10.32 -2.17
N ASP A 59 -6.11 10.49 -1.09
CA ASP A 59 -5.22 9.46 -0.57
C ASP A 59 -5.99 8.23 -0.10
N GLY A 60 -7.09 8.39 0.65
CA GLY A 60 -7.96 7.28 1.04
C GLY A 60 -8.48 6.49 -0.16
N LEU A 61 -8.97 7.18 -1.20
CA LEU A 61 -9.39 6.54 -2.45
C LEU A 61 -8.25 5.80 -3.16
N LYS A 62 -7.06 6.39 -3.16
CA LYS A 62 -5.86 5.81 -3.75
C LYS A 62 -5.45 4.51 -3.05
N TRP A 63 -5.47 4.47 -1.72
CA TRP A 63 -5.12 3.26 -0.95
C TRP A 63 -6.11 2.11 -1.20
N LEU A 64 -7.41 2.43 -1.23
CA LEU A 64 -8.44 1.45 -1.60
C LEU A 64 -8.25 0.89 -3.01
N ASN A 65 -7.92 1.75 -3.97
CA ASN A 65 -7.64 1.33 -5.34
C ASN A 65 -6.41 0.41 -5.39
N TYR A 66 -5.32 0.75 -4.68
CA TYR A 66 -4.15 -0.11 -4.59
C TYR A 66 -4.45 -1.46 -3.93
N ARG A 67 -5.31 -1.49 -2.90
CA ARG A 67 -5.74 -2.75 -2.26
C ARG A 67 -6.46 -3.66 -3.26
N GLN A 68 -7.35 -3.09 -4.07
CA GLN A 68 -8.05 -3.84 -5.12
C GLN A 68 -7.09 -4.33 -6.21
N GLN A 69 -6.17 -3.48 -6.65
CA GLN A 69 -5.17 -3.84 -7.66
C GLN A 69 -4.24 -4.94 -7.16
N LEU A 70 -3.83 -4.90 -5.89
CA LEU A 70 -3.03 -5.93 -5.24
C LEU A 70 -3.72 -7.29 -5.33
N GLY A 71 -5.01 -7.36 -4.96
CA GLY A 71 -5.78 -8.61 -5.05
C GLY A 71 -5.92 -9.13 -6.50
N ARG A 72 -6.14 -8.24 -7.47
CA ARG A 72 -6.20 -8.63 -8.89
C ARG A 72 -4.84 -9.13 -9.40
N PHE A 73 -3.76 -8.48 -8.99
CA PHE A 73 -2.40 -8.85 -9.36
C PHE A 73 -2.04 -10.22 -8.80
N THR A 74 -2.27 -10.45 -7.51
CA THR A 74 -1.97 -11.75 -6.88
C THR A 74 -2.82 -12.88 -7.45
N SER A 75 -4.10 -12.64 -7.74
CA SER A 75 -4.93 -13.63 -8.44
C SER A 75 -4.32 -14.02 -9.80
N LYS A 76 -3.92 -13.03 -10.61
CA LYS A 76 -3.32 -13.29 -11.93
C LYS A 76 -1.98 -14.03 -11.84
N ILE A 77 -1.13 -13.66 -10.88
CA ILE A 77 0.15 -14.37 -10.68
C ILE A 77 -0.10 -15.81 -10.22
N ARG A 78 -1.07 -16.03 -9.32
CA ARG A 78 -1.43 -17.38 -8.88
C ARG A 78 -1.89 -18.26 -10.03
N ASP A 79 -2.73 -17.74 -10.91
CA ASP A 79 -3.17 -18.46 -12.12
C ASP A 79 -1.99 -18.79 -13.05
N PHE A 80 -1.05 -17.85 -13.19
CA PHE A 80 0.17 -18.07 -13.94
C PHE A 80 1.06 -19.16 -13.31
N ILE A 81 1.32 -19.11 -11.99
CA ILE A 81 2.11 -20.11 -11.26
C ILE A 81 1.52 -21.50 -11.46
N LYS A 82 0.19 -21.66 -11.32
CA LYS A 82 -0.50 -22.94 -11.52
C LYS A 82 -0.34 -23.47 -12.94
N SER A 83 -0.52 -22.60 -13.94
CA SER A 83 -0.34 -22.95 -15.35
C SER A 83 1.10 -23.37 -15.66
N TYR A 84 2.07 -22.61 -15.14
CA TYR A 84 3.49 -22.84 -15.33
C TYR A 84 3.95 -24.14 -14.68
N SER A 85 3.61 -24.34 -13.39
CA SER A 85 3.96 -25.55 -12.62
C SER A 85 3.40 -26.80 -13.27
N ARG A 86 2.15 -26.75 -13.75
CA ARG A 86 1.53 -27.87 -14.49
C ARG A 86 2.23 -28.18 -15.81
N LYS A 87 2.71 -27.15 -16.52
CA LYS A 87 3.33 -27.32 -17.85
C LYS A 87 4.76 -27.86 -17.76
N TYR A 88 5.54 -27.39 -16.78
CA TYR A 88 6.96 -27.71 -16.67
C TYR A 88 7.30 -28.70 -15.55
N ASN A 89 6.28 -29.16 -14.81
CA ASN A 89 6.43 -30.06 -13.65
C ASN A 89 7.42 -29.50 -12.61
N GLU A 90 7.53 -28.18 -12.53
CA GLU A 90 8.30 -27.49 -11.50
C GLU A 90 7.44 -27.36 -10.25
N THR A 91 8.05 -27.65 -9.10
CA THR A 91 7.43 -27.48 -7.79
C THR A 91 8.27 -26.49 -7.01
N GLY A 92 7.61 -25.57 -6.31
CA GLY A 92 8.27 -24.54 -5.55
C GLY A 92 7.27 -23.79 -4.69
N ASP A 93 7.81 -23.03 -3.73
CA ASP A 93 7.02 -22.36 -2.70
C ASP A 93 6.45 -21.00 -3.16
N LEU A 94 6.10 -20.91 -4.45
CA LEU A 94 5.66 -19.65 -5.06
C LEU A 94 4.31 -19.18 -4.53
N ASP A 95 3.44 -20.10 -4.10
CA ASP A 95 2.17 -19.76 -3.48
C ASP A 95 2.38 -19.11 -2.10
N GLU A 96 3.27 -19.65 -1.25
CA GLU A 96 3.58 -19.03 0.05
C GLU A 96 4.24 -17.66 -0.13
N VAL A 97 5.19 -17.55 -1.05
CA VAL A 97 5.85 -16.27 -1.37
C VAL A 97 4.84 -15.22 -1.85
N LEU A 98 3.86 -15.63 -2.66
CA LEU A 98 2.79 -14.76 -3.13
C LEU A 98 1.80 -14.38 -2.02
N ASP A 99 1.53 -15.29 -1.09
CA ASP A 99 0.68 -15.03 0.08
C ASP A 99 1.36 -14.05 1.03
N GLN A 100 2.66 -14.23 1.30
CA GLN A 100 3.47 -13.27 2.06
C GLN A 100 3.51 -11.90 1.37
N PHE A 101 3.67 -11.86 0.04
CA PHE A 101 3.58 -10.63 -0.76
C PHE A 101 2.22 -9.92 -0.55
N TYR A 102 1.12 -10.65 -0.68
CA TYR A 102 -0.24 -10.10 -0.51
C TYR A 102 -0.46 -9.55 0.90
N ASN A 103 -0.05 -10.32 1.91
CA ASN A 103 -0.29 -10.00 3.30
C ASN A 103 0.54 -8.79 3.75
N ASP A 104 1.81 -8.73 3.40
CA ASP A 104 2.69 -7.67 3.88
C ASP A 104 2.37 -6.31 3.24
N ILE A 105 2.16 -6.29 1.92
CA ILE A 105 1.74 -5.06 1.23
C ILE A 105 0.32 -4.68 1.67
N GLY A 106 -0.56 -5.67 1.82
CA GLY A 106 -1.92 -5.47 2.31
C GLY A 106 -1.96 -4.75 3.65
N LYS A 107 -1.20 -5.25 4.64
CA LYS A 107 -1.08 -4.60 5.96
C LYS A 107 -0.58 -3.16 5.86
N LYS A 108 0.40 -2.89 5.00
CA LYS A 108 0.92 -1.53 4.81
C LYS A 108 -0.09 -0.58 4.18
N LEU A 109 -0.87 -1.05 3.21
CA LEU A 109 -1.97 -0.28 2.61
C LEU A 109 -3.09 -0.04 3.63
N ASP A 110 -3.42 -1.04 4.44
CA ASP A 110 -4.43 -0.91 5.49
C ASP A 110 -4.00 0.15 6.53
N LEU A 111 -2.72 0.18 6.92
CA LEU A 111 -2.16 1.23 7.79
C LEU A 111 -2.18 2.63 7.17
N LEU A 112 -1.92 2.76 5.87
CA LEU A 112 -2.01 4.04 5.16
C LEU A 112 -3.45 4.56 5.15
N ASP A 113 -4.42 3.68 4.88
CA ASP A 113 -5.84 4.02 4.88
C ASP A 113 -6.37 4.36 6.27
N GLU A 114 -5.97 3.62 7.30
CA GLU A 114 -6.26 3.96 8.70
C GLU A 114 -5.72 5.34 9.07
N ASN A 115 -4.47 5.64 8.70
CA ASN A 115 -3.88 6.94 8.99
C ASN A 115 -4.61 8.09 8.26
N SER A 116 -4.98 7.92 6.98
CA SER A 116 -5.80 8.92 6.27
C SER A 116 -7.15 9.12 6.97
N ARG A 117 -7.83 8.04 7.38
CA ARG A 117 -9.12 8.10 8.10
C ARG A 117 -8.99 8.83 9.45
N ASP A 118 -7.94 8.56 10.21
CA ASP A 118 -7.67 9.24 11.49
C ASP A 118 -7.50 10.75 11.32
N ILE A 119 -6.74 11.17 10.30
CA ILE A 119 -6.48 12.59 10.05
C ILE A 119 -7.76 13.30 9.57
N ILE A 120 -8.56 12.65 8.71
CA ILE A 120 -9.87 13.18 8.28
C ILE A 120 -10.78 13.42 9.49
N GLN A 121 -10.78 12.50 10.47
CA GLN A 121 -11.58 12.67 11.69
C GLN A 121 -11.11 13.89 12.51
N LEU A 122 -9.81 14.09 12.66
CA LEU A 122 -9.26 15.26 13.37
C LEU A 122 -9.65 16.59 12.71
N VAL A 123 -9.57 16.67 11.38
CA VAL A 123 -10.00 17.86 10.61
C VAL A 123 -11.50 18.11 10.80
N SER A 124 -12.31 17.05 10.69
CA SER A 124 -13.77 17.13 10.81
C SER A 124 -14.20 17.65 12.18
N VAL A 125 -13.63 17.10 13.27
CA VAL A 125 -13.93 17.54 14.64
C VAL A 125 -13.53 19.01 14.86
N SER A 126 -12.35 19.41 14.37
CA SER A 126 -11.87 20.79 14.49
C SER A 126 -12.82 21.78 13.79
N TYR A 127 -13.31 21.42 12.60
CA TYR A 127 -14.29 22.22 11.86
C TYR A 127 -15.61 22.42 12.63
N TYR A 128 -16.14 21.37 13.27
CA TYR A 128 -17.35 21.46 14.07
C TYR A 128 -17.16 22.31 15.34
N ILE A 129 -16.02 22.19 16.02
CA ILE A 129 -15.73 23.00 17.23
C ILE A 129 -15.65 24.49 16.88
N VAL A 130 -14.93 24.87 15.82
CA VAL A 130 -14.78 26.27 15.40
C VAL A 130 -16.13 26.90 15.03
N ARG A 131 -17.04 26.17 14.40
CA ARG A 131 -18.39 26.66 14.06
C ARG A 131 -19.39 26.70 15.21
N SER A 132 -19.10 26.01 16.32
CA SER A 132 -20.01 25.93 17.48
C SER A 132 -19.76 27.02 18.52
N ILE A 133 -18.70 27.82 18.37
CA ILE A 133 -18.42 28.96 19.25
C ILE A 133 -19.32 30.12 18.77
N PRO A 134 -20.28 30.60 19.60
CA PRO A 134 -21.04 31.78 19.26
C PRO A 134 -20.07 32.96 19.20
N LEU A 135 -20.10 33.72 18.11
CA LEU A 135 -19.47 35.05 18.06
C LEU A 135 -20.22 35.94 19.05
N GLY A 136 -19.65 36.10 20.24
CA GLY A 136 -20.08 37.08 21.24
C GLY A 136 -19.65 38.48 20.87
#